data_AF-A0A3D4HHX0-F1
#
_entry.id   AF-A0A3D4HHX0-F1
#
_cell.length_a   1.000
_cell.length_b   1.000
_cell.length_c   1.000
_cell.angle_alpha   90.00
_cell.angle_beta   90.00
_cell.angle_gamma   90.00
#
_symmetry.space_group_name_H-M   'P 1'
#
loop_
_entity.id
_entity.type
_entity.pdbx_description
1 polymer ?
#
loop_
_entity_poly.entity_id
_entity_poly.type
_entity_poly.pdbx_seq_one_letter_code
_entity_poly.pdbx_strand_id
1 'polypeptide(L)'
;MTGTSTRPALAASNPLLCVPEDVQDLVAEKLTEIGIEVYDYQLSNFADVEGNGEKGFRKGNVEIVYRLKNPKIVVIVLYRILKKPKGIQNPFKEFNWFLEFLNRDDIPVERIEGVAKEFPGEHVSTLSVHRLKKFYKKWLGAKSERNQFGQEWLYGYLKDYRPLRHFRDLQKSSSREESTL
;
A
#
# COMPACT_ATOMS: atom_id res chain seq x y z
N MET A 1 12.04 60.54 -4.04
CA MET A 1 12.67 59.39 -3.35
C MET A 1 11.64 58.27 -3.31
N THR A 2 11.67 57.38 -4.30
CA THR A 2 10.68 56.29 -4.47
C THR A 2 11.43 54.97 -4.50
N GLY A 3 11.48 54.29 -3.35
CA GLY A 3 12.05 52.95 -3.22
C GLY A 3 10.92 51.91 -3.31
N THR A 4 10.72 51.34 -4.48
CA THR A 4 9.82 50.22 -4.71
C THR A 4 10.52 48.95 -4.21
N SER A 5 10.08 48.44 -3.05
CA SER A 5 10.56 47.17 -2.50
C SER A 5 9.84 46.01 -3.18
N THR A 6 10.49 45.44 -4.19
CA THR A 6 10.02 44.24 -4.88
C THR A 6 10.28 43.01 -3.99
N ARG A 7 9.23 42.43 -3.43
CA ARG A 7 9.26 41.07 -2.86
C ARG A 7 9.55 40.05 -3.98
N PRO A 8 10.49 39.09 -3.82
CA PRO A 8 10.50 37.93 -4.66
C PRO A 8 9.46 36.93 -4.16
N ALA A 9 8.47 36.62 -5.01
CA ALA A 9 7.62 35.46 -4.85
C ALA A 9 8.44 34.20 -5.21
N LEU A 10 8.99 33.52 -4.20
CA LEU A 10 9.46 32.14 -4.37
C LEU A 10 8.26 31.19 -4.21
N ALA A 11 7.48 31.06 -5.28
CA ALA A 11 6.69 29.86 -5.49
C ALA A 11 7.64 28.81 -6.07
N ALA A 12 8.31 28.06 -5.19
CA ALA A 12 8.96 26.82 -5.59
C ALA A 12 7.87 25.78 -5.86
N SER A 13 7.30 25.82 -7.05
CA SER A 13 6.47 24.74 -7.59
C SER A 13 7.36 23.51 -7.77
N ASN A 14 7.21 22.55 -6.86
CA ASN A 14 7.94 21.29 -6.86
C ASN A 14 7.40 20.41 -8.02
N PRO A 15 8.18 20.10 -9.07
CA PRO A 15 7.66 19.47 -10.29
C PRO A 15 7.46 17.95 -10.18
N LEU A 16 7.31 17.39 -8.97
CA LEU A 16 7.25 15.94 -8.74
C LEU A 16 5.88 15.40 -8.31
N LEU A 17 4.80 16.19 -8.44
CA LEU A 17 3.48 15.81 -7.88
C LEU A 17 2.31 15.77 -8.88
N CYS A 18 2.56 15.85 -10.18
CA CYS A 18 1.50 15.60 -11.17
C CYS A 18 1.52 14.12 -11.56
N VAL A 19 0.56 13.34 -11.04
CA VAL A 19 0.16 12.09 -11.70
C VAL A 19 -0.42 12.49 -13.06
N PRO A 20 -0.02 11.87 -14.18
CA PRO A 20 -0.65 12.15 -15.47
C PRO A 20 -2.14 11.84 -15.37
N GLU A 21 -3.00 12.78 -15.80
CA GLU A 21 -4.47 12.59 -15.84
C GLU A 21 -4.90 11.39 -16.72
N ASP A 22 -3.97 10.82 -17.51
CA ASP A 22 -4.22 9.75 -18.48
C ASP A 22 -3.69 8.36 -18.06
N VAL A 23 -3.36 8.13 -16.78
CA VAL A 23 -2.97 6.78 -16.35
C VAL A 23 -4.21 5.88 -16.31
N GLN A 24 -4.36 5.02 -17.32
CA GLN A 24 -5.38 3.97 -17.32
C GLN A 24 -5.19 3.05 -16.11
N ASP A 25 -6.21 2.97 -15.26
CA ASP A 25 -6.20 2.15 -14.06
C ASP A 25 -6.57 0.70 -14.38
N LEU A 26 -5.59 -0.02 -14.94
CA LEU A 26 -5.72 -1.46 -15.21
C LEU A 26 -6.00 -2.28 -13.94
N VAL A 27 -5.61 -1.79 -12.76
CA VAL A 27 -5.92 -2.47 -11.49
C VAL A 27 -7.44 -2.45 -11.26
N ALA A 28 -8.07 -1.27 -11.41
CA ALA A 28 -9.52 -1.12 -11.26
C ALA A 28 -10.30 -1.93 -12.31
N GLU A 29 -9.85 -1.91 -13.57
CA GLU A 29 -10.44 -2.70 -14.66
C GLU A 29 -10.38 -4.20 -14.37
N LYS A 30 -9.20 -4.72 -14.02
CA LYS A 30 -9.01 -6.15 -13.72
C LYS A 30 -9.73 -6.59 -12.46
N LEU A 31 -9.90 -5.72 -11.46
CA LEU A 31 -10.73 -6.00 -10.28
C LEU A 31 -12.21 -6.12 -10.69
N THR A 32 -12.69 -5.21 -11.53
CA THR A 32 -14.06 -5.21 -12.02
C THR A 32 -14.36 -6.45 -12.87
N GLU A 33 -13.43 -6.83 -13.75
CA GLU A 33 -13.53 -8.06 -14.58
C GLU A 33 -13.74 -9.32 -13.74
N ILE A 34 -13.13 -9.42 -12.55
CA ILE A 34 -13.30 -10.56 -11.64
C ILE A 34 -14.45 -10.40 -10.65
N GLY A 35 -15.33 -9.40 -10.86
CA GLY A 35 -16.53 -9.18 -10.08
C GLY A 35 -16.32 -8.44 -8.75
N ILE A 36 -15.22 -7.69 -8.61
CA ILE A 36 -14.98 -6.81 -7.47
C ILE A 36 -15.36 -5.39 -7.85
N GLU A 37 -16.33 -4.84 -7.13
CA GLU A 37 -16.73 -3.44 -7.27
C GLU A 37 -15.63 -2.50 -6.76
N VAL A 38 -15.23 -1.57 -7.63
CA VAL A 38 -14.26 -0.51 -7.34
C VAL A 38 -14.98 0.83 -7.36
N TYR A 39 -14.73 1.66 -6.37
CA TYR A 39 -15.36 2.97 -6.20
C TYR A 39 -14.32 4.07 -5.96
N ASP A 40 -14.68 5.30 -6.30
CA ASP A 40 -13.87 6.46 -5.92
C ASP A 40 -13.88 6.64 -4.41
N TYR A 41 -12.69 6.83 -3.83
CA TYR A 41 -12.51 7.02 -2.41
C TYR A 41 -12.08 8.46 -2.13
N GLN A 42 -12.85 9.19 -1.33
CA GLN A 42 -12.48 10.54 -0.93
C GLN A 42 -11.84 10.52 0.46
N LEU A 43 -10.56 10.88 0.54
CA LEU A 43 -9.86 11.11 1.81
C LEU A 43 -10.27 12.47 2.38
N SER A 44 -11.38 12.53 3.11
CA SER A 44 -11.86 13.80 3.65
C SER A 44 -11.04 14.36 4.82
N ASN A 45 -10.10 13.61 5.42
CA ASN A 45 -9.48 13.99 6.71
C ASN A 45 -7.99 13.64 6.89
N PHE A 46 -7.24 13.29 5.83
CA PHE A 46 -5.81 12.95 5.96
C PHE A 46 -4.91 13.95 5.24
N ALA A 47 -4.49 14.99 5.97
CA ALA A 47 -3.55 16.00 5.49
C ALA A 47 -2.18 15.43 5.05
N ASP A 48 -1.83 14.22 5.48
CA ASP A 48 -0.51 13.62 5.23
C ASP A 48 -0.46 12.71 4.00
N VAL A 49 -1.60 12.38 3.38
CA VAL A 49 -1.67 11.56 2.17
C VAL A 49 -2.03 12.47 1.02
N GLU A 50 -1.03 13.14 0.45
CA GLU A 50 -1.19 13.94 -0.75
C GLU A 50 -1.53 13.02 -1.94
N GLY A 51 -2.75 13.10 -2.44
CA GLY A 51 -3.24 12.36 -3.59
C GLY A 51 -4.63 12.81 -4.01
N ASN A 52 -4.88 12.74 -5.32
CA ASN A 52 -6.22 12.71 -5.91
C ASN A 52 -6.31 11.38 -6.68
N GLY A 53 -7.52 10.83 -6.81
CA GLY A 53 -7.77 9.62 -7.60
C GLY A 53 -7.62 8.32 -6.83
N GLU A 54 -7.85 8.32 -5.52
CA GLU A 54 -7.91 7.10 -4.73
C GLU A 54 -9.10 6.23 -5.15
N LYS A 55 -8.83 4.93 -5.26
CA LYS A 55 -9.83 3.89 -5.53
C LYS A 55 -9.94 2.99 -4.32
N GLY A 56 -11.16 2.70 -3.93
CA GLY A 56 -11.51 1.75 -2.88
C GLY A 56 -12.16 0.51 -3.45
N PHE A 57 -11.92 -0.63 -2.82
CA PHE A 57 -12.70 -1.84 -3.04
C PHE A 57 -12.84 -2.65 -1.76
N ARG A 58 -13.83 -3.54 -1.73
CA ARG A 58 -14.07 -4.44 -0.60
C ARG A 58 -13.85 -5.88 -1.02
N LYS A 59 -13.13 -6.63 -0.18
CA LYS A 59 -13.00 -8.08 -0.31
C LYS A 59 -13.26 -8.72 1.04
N GLY A 60 -14.33 -9.52 1.13
CA GLY A 60 -14.72 -10.16 2.38
C GLY A 60 -15.01 -9.13 3.47
N ASN A 61 -14.17 -9.11 4.51
CA ASN A 61 -14.35 -8.24 5.66
C ASN A 61 -13.32 -7.09 5.72
N VAL A 62 -12.70 -6.80 4.58
CA VAL A 62 -11.63 -5.82 4.45
C VAL A 62 -11.98 -4.84 3.33
N GLU A 63 -11.62 -3.60 3.57
CA GLU A 63 -11.55 -2.55 2.55
C GLU A 63 -10.09 -2.17 2.31
N ILE A 64 -9.74 -2.08 1.04
CA ILE A 64 -8.43 -1.65 0.59
C ILE A 64 -8.64 -0.40 -0.25
N VAL A 65 -7.92 0.66 0.11
CA VAL A 65 -7.85 1.89 -0.69
C VAL A 65 -6.44 2.01 -1.22
N TYR A 66 -6.34 2.27 -2.50
CA TYR A 66 -5.09 2.44 -3.21
C TYR A 66 -5.18 3.61 -4.17
N ARG A 67 -4.02 4.01 -4.68
CA ARG A 67 -3.91 4.88 -5.85
C ARG A 67 -2.73 4.45 -6.70
N LEU A 68 -2.79 4.76 -7.98
CA LEU A 68 -1.64 4.60 -8.87
C LEU A 68 -0.79 5.86 -8.84
N LYS A 69 0.50 5.72 -8.56
CA LYS A 69 1.48 6.79 -8.77
C LYS A 69 1.88 6.84 -10.25
N ASN A 70 1.93 5.67 -10.87
CA ASN A 70 2.07 5.41 -12.30
C ASN A 70 1.62 3.95 -12.56
N PRO A 71 1.55 3.46 -13.81
CA PRO A 71 1.10 2.09 -14.11
C PRO A 71 1.86 0.97 -13.37
N LYS A 72 3.10 1.24 -12.93
CA LYS A 72 3.99 0.25 -12.29
C LYS A 72 4.00 0.32 -10.77
N ILE A 73 3.44 1.38 -10.18
CA ILE A 73 3.55 1.65 -8.74
C ILE A 73 2.16 1.89 -8.13
N VAL A 74 1.76 0.94 -7.29
CA VAL A 74 0.55 1.05 -6.45
C VAL A 74 0.94 1.60 -5.09
N VAL A 75 0.25 2.64 -4.64
CA VAL A 75 0.35 3.15 -3.27
C VAL A 75 -0.84 2.65 -2.47
N ILE A 76 -0.57 1.90 -1.40
CA ILE A 76 -1.59 1.49 -0.44
C ILE A 76 -1.85 2.66 0.50
N VAL A 77 -3.08 3.17 0.42
CA VAL A 77 -3.55 4.33 1.18
C VAL A 77 -4.18 3.88 2.50
N LEU A 78 -5.07 2.87 2.43
CA LEU A 78 -5.79 2.37 3.58
C LEU A 78 -5.95 0.86 3.49
N TYR A 79 -5.77 0.20 4.63
CA TYR A 79 -6.19 -1.18 4.84
C TYR A 79 -7.04 -1.23 6.10
N ARG A 80 -8.34 -1.49 5.94
CA ARG A 80 -9.31 -1.43 7.03
C ARG A 80 -10.06 -2.75 7.18
N ILE A 81 -10.08 -3.29 8.39
CA ILE A 81 -10.93 -4.43 8.77
C ILE A 81 -12.29 -3.87 9.20
N LEU A 82 -13.37 -4.29 8.53
CA LEU A 82 -14.72 -3.72 8.73
C LEU A 82 -15.48 -4.33 9.90
N LYS A 83 -15.21 -5.60 10.25
CA LYS A 83 -15.82 -6.31 11.39
C LYS A 83 -14.78 -7.08 12.18
N LYS A 84 -15.02 -7.34 13.46
CA LYS A 84 -14.11 -8.20 14.24
C LYS A 84 -14.10 -9.63 13.65
N PRO A 85 -12.94 -10.18 13.25
CA PRO A 85 -12.89 -11.55 12.74
C PRO A 85 -13.32 -12.54 13.83
N LYS A 86 -14.12 -13.54 13.46
CA LYS A 86 -14.48 -14.65 14.36
C LYS A 86 -13.34 -15.67 14.35
N GLY A 87 -12.67 -15.85 15.49
CA GLY A 87 -11.59 -16.82 15.68
C GLY A 87 -10.19 -16.35 15.24
N ILE A 88 -9.25 -17.29 15.18
CA ILE A 88 -7.86 -17.04 14.76
C ILE A 88 -7.82 -17.01 13.23
N GLN A 89 -8.04 -15.82 12.65
CA GLN A 89 -7.90 -15.60 11.22
C GLN A 89 -6.67 -14.70 10.95
N ASN A 90 -6.00 -14.94 9.82
CA ASN A 90 -4.90 -14.08 9.39
C ASN A 90 -5.47 -12.70 9.02
N PRO A 91 -5.12 -11.62 9.74
CA PRO A 91 -5.66 -10.28 9.49
C PRO A 91 -5.19 -9.68 8.16
N PHE A 92 -4.24 -10.31 7.47
CA PHE A 92 -3.68 -9.88 6.18
C PHE A 92 -4.05 -10.81 5.03
N LYS A 93 -5.03 -11.70 5.20
CA LYS A 93 -5.41 -12.67 4.16
C LYS A 93 -5.83 -11.95 2.87
N GLU A 94 -6.71 -10.97 2.98
CA GLU A 94 -7.23 -10.19 1.86
C GLU A 94 -6.15 -9.29 1.26
N PHE A 95 -5.23 -8.78 2.09
CA PHE A 95 -4.06 -8.06 1.58
C PHE A 95 -3.16 -8.97 0.75
N ASN A 96 -2.83 -10.17 1.23
CA ASN A 96 -2.05 -11.15 0.47
C ASN A 96 -2.72 -11.51 -0.86
N TRP A 97 -4.03 -11.72 -0.84
CA TRP A 97 -4.79 -11.95 -2.06
C TRP A 97 -4.63 -10.77 -3.04
N PHE A 98 -4.65 -9.53 -2.55
CA PHE A 98 -4.44 -8.37 -3.40
C PHE A 98 -3.01 -8.30 -3.96
N LEU A 99 -2.00 -8.69 -3.18
CA LEU A 99 -0.61 -8.81 -3.66
C LEU A 99 -0.48 -9.87 -4.76
N GLU A 100 -1.11 -11.02 -4.58
CA GLU A 100 -1.16 -12.09 -5.59
C GLU A 100 -1.88 -11.61 -6.86
N PHE A 101 -2.97 -10.86 -6.70
CA PHE A 101 -3.70 -10.24 -7.81
C PHE A 101 -2.82 -9.26 -8.57
N LEU A 102 -2.12 -8.35 -7.88
CA LEU A 102 -1.23 -7.37 -8.52
C LEU A 102 -0.02 -8.00 -9.21
N ASN A 103 0.37 -9.21 -8.81
CA ASN A 103 1.51 -9.94 -9.39
C ASN A 103 1.13 -10.81 -10.60
N ARG A 104 -0.07 -10.64 -11.17
CA ARG A 104 -0.47 -11.30 -12.41
C ARG A 104 0.23 -10.68 -13.62
N ASP A 105 0.53 -11.49 -14.64
CA ASP A 105 1.23 -11.05 -15.85
C ASP A 105 0.49 -9.98 -16.67
N ASP A 106 -0.84 -9.90 -16.52
CA ASP A 106 -1.69 -8.91 -17.20
C ASP A 106 -1.81 -7.57 -16.45
N ILE A 107 -1.10 -7.41 -15.33
CA ILE A 107 -1.08 -6.18 -14.53
C ILE A 107 0.37 -5.67 -14.47
N PRO A 108 0.69 -4.48 -15.01
CA PRO A 108 2.08 -4.01 -15.14
C PRO A 108 2.68 -3.49 -13.82
N VAL A 109 2.09 -3.81 -12.68
CA VAL A 109 2.54 -3.32 -11.37
C VAL A 109 3.79 -4.08 -10.96
N GLU A 110 4.84 -3.34 -10.61
CA GLU A 110 6.13 -3.89 -10.20
C GLU A 110 6.42 -3.62 -8.72
N ARG A 111 5.86 -2.54 -8.17
CA ARG A 111 6.22 -2.02 -6.86
C ARG A 111 4.99 -1.54 -6.09
N ILE A 112 5.04 -1.77 -4.78
CA ILE A 112 4.06 -1.29 -3.83
C ILE A 112 4.74 -0.31 -2.87
N GLU A 113 4.09 0.83 -2.64
CA GLU A 113 4.47 1.83 -1.64
C GLU A 113 3.35 1.97 -0.62
N GLY A 114 3.68 2.38 0.61
CA GLY A 114 2.67 2.69 1.61
C GLY A 114 3.27 3.13 2.93
N VAL A 115 2.39 3.57 3.82
CA VAL A 115 2.78 3.99 5.16
C VAL A 115 2.17 3.04 6.19
N ALA A 116 3.01 2.57 7.12
CA ALA A 116 2.54 1.85 8.29
C ALA A 116 2.09 2.84 9.37
N LYS A 117 0.85 3.35 9.25
CA LYS A 117 0.22 4.22 10.24
C LYS A 117 -1.09 3.60 10.71
N GLU A 118 -1.38 3.76 12.00
CA GLU A 118 -2.69 3.41 12.54
C GLU A 118 -3.72 4.45 12.11
N PHE A 119 -4.86 3.99 11.60
CA PHE A 119 -5.97 4.85 11.25
C PHE A 119 -6.83 5.09 12.51
N PRO A 120 -6.89 6.32 13.07
CA PRO A 120 -7.80 6.62 14.15
C PRO A 120 -9.25 6.52 13.65
N GLY A 121 -10.00 5.55 14.18
CA GLY A 121 -11.42 5.36 13.85
C GLY A 121 -12.12 4.52 14.92
N GLU A 122 -13.44 4.65 15.01
CA GLU A 122 -14.32 4.09 16.06
C GLU A 122 -14.44 2.55 16.08
N HIS A 123 -13.65 1.81 15.29
CA HIS A 123 -13.86 0.37 15.07
C HIS A 123 -12.78 -0.55 15.67
N VAL A 124 -13.22 -1.79 15.89
CA VAL A 124 -12.99 -2.67 17.06
C VAL A 124 -11.59 -3.29 17.19
N SER A 125 -10.65 -3.03 16.29
CA SER A 125 -9.26 -3.48 16.48
C SER A 125 -8.29 -2.78 15.53
N THR A 126 -7.51 -1.85 16.06
CA THR A 126 -6.35 -1.28 15.36
C THR A 126 -5.22 -2.31 15.37
N LEU A 127 -4.68 -2.64 14.19
CA LEU A 127 -3.43 -3.39 14.10
C LEU A 127 -2.31 -2.46 14.55
N SER A 128 -1.47 -2.90 15.49
CA SER A 128 -0.37 -2.05 15.95
C SER A 128 0.57 -1.69 14.80
N VAL A 129 1.10 -0.46 14.79
CA VAL A 129 2.12 -0.01 13.81
C VAL A 129 3.26 -1.03 13.70
N HIS A 130 3.67 -1.63 14.83
CA HIS A 130 4.70 -2.67 14.85
C HIS A 130 4.30 -3.91 14.03
N ARG A 131 3.06 -4.38 14.16
CA ARG A 131 2.54 -5.51 13.36
C ARG A 131 2.46 -5.17 11.88
N LEU A 132 2.07 -3.95 11.52
CA LEU A 132 2.06 -3.47 10.14
C LEU A 132 3.47 -3.42 9.55
N LYS A 133 4.43 -2.79 10.24
CA LYS A 133 5.84 -2.74 9.79
C LYS A 133 6.45 -4.13 9.64
N LYS A 134 6.21 -5.01 10.62
CA LYS A 134 6.66 -6.41 10.55
C LYS A 134 6.03 -7.13 9.36
N PHE A 135 4.76 -6.83 9.06
CA PHE A 135 4.11 -7.38 7.89
C PHE A 135 4.82 -6.93 6.59
N TYR A 136 4.95 -5.62 6.37
CA TYR A 136 5.63 -5.07 5.19
C TYR A 136 7.06 -5.58 5.05
N LYS A 137 7.88 -5.49 6.10
CA LYS A 137 9.31 -5.88 6.03
C LYS A 137 9.50 -7.38 5.83
N LYS A 138 8.68 -8.22 6.48
CA LYS A 138 8.85 -9.68 6.42
C LYS A 138 8.25 -10.30 5.16
N TRP A 139 7.10 -9.80 4.68
CA TRP A 139 6.35 -10.44 3.60
C TRP A 139 6.63 -9.84 2.22
N LEU A 140 6.87 -8.54 2.16
CA LEU A 140 7.15 -7.82 0.92
C LEU A 140 8.66 -7.55 0.73
N GLY A 141 9.50 -8.03 1.64
CA GLY A 141 10.92 -7.63 1.67
C GLY A 141 11.08 -6.11 1.79
N ALA A 142 10.08 -5.42 2.34
CA ALA A 142 9.95 -3.99 2.16
C ALA A 142 11.11 -3.23 2.81
N LYS A 143 11.64 -2.25 2.09
CA LYS A 143 12.68 -1.34 2.55
C LYS A 143 12.07 0.00 2.93
N SER A 144 12.74 0.71 3.82
CA SER A 144 12.39 2.10 4.14
C SER A 144 12.77 2.96 2.93
N GLU A 145 11.82 3.73 2.38
CA GLU A 145 12.09 4.68 1.30
C GLU A 145 12.49 6.03 1.85
N ARG A 146 11.61 6.61 2.67
CA ARG A 146 11.75 7.96 3.22
C ARG A 146 11.02 8.07 4.54
N ASN A 147 11.42 9.04 5.36
CA ASN A 147 10.62 9.52 6.47
C ASN A 147 9.99 10.85 6.07
N GLN A 148 8.66 10.92 6.07
CA GLN A 148 7.90 12.12 5.71
C GLN A 148 6.84 12.36 6.80
N PHE A 149 6.77 13.57 7.35
CA PHE A 149 5.83 13.91 8.43
C PHE A 149 5.90 12.95 9.65
N GLY A 150 7.11 12.53 10.02
CA GLY A 150 7.34 11.58 11.12
C GLY A 150 6.91 10.13 10.82
N GLN A 151 6.58 9.82 9.57
CA GLN A 151 6.09 8.51 9.15
C GLN A 151 7.10 7.83 8.21
N GLU A 152 7.39 6.57 8.51
CA GLU A 152 8.26 5.72 7.69
C GLU A 152 7.46 5.19 6.50
N TRP A 153 7.80 5.68 5.31
CA TRP A 153 7.32 5.14 4.05
C TRP A 153 8.08 3.87 3.73
N LEU A 154 7.33 2.81 3.41
CA LEU A 154 7.85 1.51 3.07
C LEU A 154 7.54 1.22 1.61
N TYR A 155 8.46 0.53 0.94
CA TYR A 155 8.24 0.04 -0.41
C TYR A 155 8.75 -1.39 -0.56
N GLY A 156 8.10 -2.18 -1.41
CA GLY A 156 8.54 -3.52 -1.78
C GLY A 156 8.27 -3.79 -3.26
N TYR A 157 9.08 -4.64 -3.88
CA TYR A 157 8.85 -5.10 -5.24
C TYR A 157 8.00 -6.37 -5.22
N LEU A 158 7.05 -6.46 -6.14
CA LEU A 158 6.17 -7.63 -6.25
C LEU A 158 6.93 -8.90 -6.64
N LYS A 159 7.98 -8.79 -7.45
CA LYS A 159 8.88 -9.92 -7.76
C LYS A 159 9.54 -10.54 -6.52
N ASP A 160 9.70 -9.76 -5.45
CA ASP A 160 10.32 -10.20 -4.20
C ASP A 160 9.26 -10.69 -3.19
N TYR A 161 7.97 -10.56 -3.51
CA TYR A 161 6.87 -11.03 -2.68
C TYR A 161 6.90 -12.55 -2.56
N ARG A 162 6.90 -13.05 -1.32
CA ARG A 162 6.85 -14.48 -1.04
C ARG A 162 5.60 -14.80 -0.21
N PRO A 163 4.61 -15.51 -0.78
CA PRO A 163 3.43 -15.92 -0.04
C PRO A 163 3.78 -16.75 1.22
N LEU A 164 2.92 -16.68 2.23
CA LEU A 164 3.00 -17.43 3.50
C LEU A 164 3.35 -18.92 3.37
N ARG A 165 2.88 -19.57 2.30
CA ARG A 165 3.14 -21.00 2.07
C ARG A 165 4.63 -21.25 1.75
N HIS A 166 5.22 -20.43 0.87
CA HIS A 166 6.63 -20.56 0.49
C HIS A 166 7.61 -20.29 1.64
N PHE A 167 7.28 -19.39 2.56
CA PHE A 167 8.14 -19.11 3.72
C PHE A 167 8.25 -20.31 4.67
N ARG A 168 7.19 -21.10 4.85
CA ARG A 168 7.23 -22.33 5.68
C ARG A 168 8.08 -23.41 5.04
N ASP A 169 8.03 -23.53 3.72
CA ASP A 169 8.80 -24.53 2.97
C ASP A 169 10.30 -24.16 2.92
N LEU A 170 10.61 -22.87 2.85
CA LEU A 170 11.99 -22.35 2.94
C LEU A 170 12.61 -22.52 4.33
N GLN A 171 11.83 -22.31 5.41
CA GLN A 171 12.32 -22.60 6.76
C GLN A 171 12.55 -24.10 6.96
N LYS A 172 11.66 -24.97 6.46
CA LYS A 172 11.84 -26.42 6.53
C LYS A 172 13.05 -26.94 5.75
N SER A 173 13.39 -26.32 4.62
CA SER A 173 14.57 -26.69 3.83
C SER A 173 15.87 -26.20 4.50
N SER A 174 15.90 -24.96 5.00
CA SER A 174 17.03 -24.44 5.76
C SER A 174 17.32 -25.21 7.06
N SER A 175 16.29 -25.69 7.78
CA SER A 175 16.49 -26.49 9.01
C SER A 175 16.91 -27.95 8.76
N ARG A 176 16.83 -28.45 7.52
CA ARG A 176 17.29 -29.81 7.17
C ARG A 176 18.76 -29.84 6.79
N GLU A 177 19.30 -28.74 6.29
CA GLU A 177 20.72 -28.64 5.92
C GLU A 177 21.63 -28.48 7.15
N GLU A 178 21.15 -27.90 8.26
CA GLU A 178 21.92 -27.76 9.51
C GLU A 178 21.92 -29.02 10.41
N SER A 179 21.18 -30.08 10.08
CA SER A 179 21.14 -31.33 10.86
C SER A 179 21.94 -32.47 10.24
N THR A 180 22.80 -32.18 9.25
CA THR A 180 23.63 -33.19 8.56
C THR A 180 25.13 -32.88 8.63
N LEU A 181 25.57 -32.14 9.65
CA LEU A 181 26.98 -31.91 9.98
C LEU A 181 27.26 -32.31 11.43
#